data_AF-A0AA96QT36-F1
#
_entry.id   AF-A0AA96QT36-F1
#
_cell.length_a   1.000
_cell.length_b   1.000
_cell.length_c   1.000
_cell.angle_alpha   90.00
_cell.angle_beta   90.00
_cell.angle_gamma   90.00
#
_symmetry.space_group_name_H-M   'P 1'
#
loop_
_entity.id
_entity.type
_entity.pdbx_description
1 polymer ?
#
loop_
_entity_poly.entity_id
_entity_poly.type
_entity_poly.pdbx_seq_one_letter_code
_entity_poly.pdbx_strand_id
1 'polypeptide(L)'
;MSDRDAEFAEYFAGRSSAMRGTAYLLCGDWHRAEDLVQATFTKLYLAWRRISRHEVLDAYTRQILVRTFVSDTRRGWFRKERQADFPPDSEAPGSGSAEDRLLLIEALTHVAPRQRAVLVLRYWEDLSVEETARALNCTTGTVKSQAARGLQTLRGRLADEYQERVR
;
A
#
# COMPACT_ATOMS: atom_id res chain seq x y z
N MET A 1 17.21 18.19 -20.09
CA MET A 1 16.98 16.97 -19.28
C MET A 1 17.92 15.90 -19.79
N SER A 2 18.59 15.17 -18.89
CA SER A 2 19.30 13.95 -19.29
C SER A 2 18.30 12.92 -19.82
N ASP A 3 18.71 12.03 -20.70
CA ASP A 3 17.89 10.90 -21.20
C ASP A 3 17.28 10.11 -20.04
N ARG A 4 18.09 9.87 -19.01
CA ARG A 4 17.70 9.31 -17.70
C ARG A 4 16.54 10.05 -17.03
N ASP A 5 16.56 11.39 -17.04
CA ASP A 5 15.56 12.20 -16.34
C ASP A 5 14.23 12.15 -17.09
N ALA A 6 14.28 12.07 -18.43
CA ALA A 6 13.11 11.90 -19.27
C ALA A 6 12.45 10.53 -19.06
N GLU A 7 13.23 9.44 -19.12
CA GLU A 7 12.73 8.08 -18.86
C GLU A 7 12.10 7.95 -17.47
N PHE A 8 12.74 8.53 -16.44
CA PHE A 8 12.19 8.52 -15.10
C PHE A 8 10.90 9.34 -15.00
N ALA A 9 10.84 10.52 -15.62
CA ALA A 9 9.65 11.36 -15.60
C ALA A 9 8.47 10.67 -16.29
N GLU A 10 8.70 9.98 -17.40
CA GLU A 10 7.69 9.18 -18.10
C GLU A 10 7.17 8.04 -17.19
N TYR A 11 8.07 7.28 -16.58
CA TYR A 11 7.69 6.21 -15.66
C TYR A 11 6.92 6.74 -14.43
N PHE A 12 7.38 7.85 -13.85
CA PHE A 12 6.71 8.52 -12.73
C PHE A 12 5.29 8.95 -13.11
N ALA A 13 5.12 9.60 -14.26
CA ALA A 13 3.81 10.03 -14.75
C ALA A 13 2.87 8.84 -14.95
N GLY A 14 3.37 7.72 -15.47
CA GLY A 14 2.58 6.50 -15.71
C GLY A 14 2.22 5.68 -14.47
N ARG A 15 2.93 5.84 -13.34
CA ARG A 15 2.79 4.94 -12.16
C ARG A 15 2.46 5.64 -10.84
N SER A 16 2.69 6.94 -10.72
CA SER A 16 2.49 7.70 -9.48
C SER A 16 1.07 7.55 -8.90
N SER A 17 0.04 7.67 -9.73
CA SER A 17 -1.36 7.55 -9.29
C SER A 17 -1.67 6.16 -8.71
N ALA A 18 -1.27 5.09 -9.41
CA ALA A 18 -1.47 3.71 -8.94
C ALA A 18 -0.73 3.47 -7.61
N MET A 19 0.53 3.90 -7.50
CA MET A 19 1.31 3.78 -6.26
C MET A 19 0.70 4.60 -5.11
N ARG A 20 0.05 5.73 -5.39
CA ARG A 20 -0.67 6.53 -4.39
C ARG A 20 -1.92 5.82 -3.90
N GLY A 21 -2.66 5.14 -4.77
CA GLY A 21 -3.76 4.25 -4.40
C GLY A 21 -3.29 3.13 -3.46
N THR A 22 -2.21 2.43 -3.79
CA THR A 22 -1.62 1.41 -2.91
C THR A 22 -1.16 2.01 -1.58
N ALA A 23 -0.51 3.18 -1.61
CA ALA A 23 -0.04 3.87 -0.41
C ALA A 23 -1.21 4.28 0.51
N TYR A 24 -2.33 4.71 -0.06
CA TYR A 24 -3.52 5.04 0.70
C TYR A 24 -4.09 3.82 1.43
N LEU A 25 -4.15 2.64 0.79
CA LEU A 25 -4.56 1.40 1.46
C LEU A 25 -3.62 0.99 2.61
N LEU A 26 -2.34 1.38 2.53
CA LEU A 26 -1.37 1.14 3.60
C LEU A 26 -1.54 2.15 4.75
N CYS A 27 -1.71 3.43 4.45
CA CYS A 27 -1.68 4.51 5.44
C CYS A 27 -3.06 4.88 6.01
N GLY A 28 -4.11 4.80 5.19
CA GLY A 28 -5.47 5.28 5.50
C GLY A 28 -5.63 6.80 5.41
N ASP A 29 -4.66 7.51 4.86
CA ASP A 29 -4.57 8.98 4.84
C ASP A 29 -3.83 9.42 3.57
N TRP A 30 -4.38 10.42 2.87
CA TRP A 30 -3.87 10.86 1.57
C TRP A 30 -2.59 11.69 1.66
N HIS A 31 -2.44 12.55 2.66
CA HIS A 31 -1.19 13.27 2.87
C HIS A 31 -0.05 12.30 3.15
N ARG A 32 -0.31 11.27 3.96
CA ARG A 32 0.69 10.22 4.23
C ARG A 32 0.94 9.33 3.02
N ALA A 33 -0.06 9.10 2.19
CA ALA A 33 0.10 8.36 0.95
C ALA A 33 1.02 9.13 -0.01
N GLU A 34 0.83 10.45 -0.14
CA GLU A 34 1.68 11.33 -0.94
C GLU A 34 3.12 11.35 -0.44
N ASP A 35 3.33 11.53 0.87
CA ASP A 35 4.66 11.47 1.49
C ASP A 35 5.36 10.14 1.22
N LEU A 36 4.62 9.02 1.36
CA LEU A 36 5.15 7.69 1.12
C LEU A 36 5.53 7.47 -0.35
N VAL A 37 4.71 7.95 -1.27
CA VAL A 37 4.98 7.91 -2.72
C VAL A 37 6.19 8.76 -3.06
N GLN A 38 6.27 9.98 -2.54
CA GLN A 38 7.40 10.88 -2.75
C GLN A 38 8.70 10.24 -2.25
N ALA A 39 8.72 9.71 -1.03
CA ALA A 39 9.87 9.00 -0.48
C ALA A 39 10.26 7.78 -1.33
N THR A 40 9.27 7.08 -1.88
CA THR A 40 9.46 5.91 -2.73
C THR A 40 10.10 6.27 -4.07
N PHE A 41 9.53 7.23 -4.79
CA PHE A 41 10.07 7.67 -6.09
C PHE A 41 11.41 8.39 -5.94
N THR A 42 11.66 9.07 -4.83
CA THR A 42 13.00 9.63 -4.53
C THR A 42 14.04 8.51 -4.43
N LYS A 43 13.75 7.44 -3.66
CA LYS A 43 14.64 6.28 -3.55
C LYS A 43 14.80 5.55 -4.89
N LEU A 44 13.72 5.42 -5.67
CA LEU A 44 13.76 4.82 -6.99
C LEU A 44 14.66 5.63 -7.93
N TYR A 45 14.51 6.96 -7.96
CA TYR A 45 15.33 7.83 -8.80
C TYR A 45 16.82 7.67 -8.50
N LEU A 46 17.20 7.57 -7.23
CA LEU A 46 18.59 7.32 -6.82
C LEU A 46 19.11 5.96 -7.29
N ALA A 47 18.25 4.94 -7.39
CA ALA A 47 18.58 3.62 -7.90
C ALA A 47 18.45 3.47 -9.42
N TRP A 48 17.81 4.42 -10.11
CA TRP A 48 17.38 4.33 -11.51
C TRP A 48 18.48 3.88 -12.47
N ARG A 49 19.68 4.46 -12.36
CA ARG A 49 20.83 4.12 -13.24
C ARG A 49 21.29 2.66 -13.14
N ARG A 50 20.96 1.97 -12.05
CA ARG A 50 21.37 0.59 -11.81
C ARG A 50 20.32 -0.42 -12.28
N ILE A 51 19.11 0.05 -12.63
CA ILE A 51 17.98 -0.80 -12.98
C ILE A 51 17.74 -0.68 -14.48
N SER A 52 18.13 -1.69 -15.23
CA SER A 52 18.16 -1.62 -16.70
C SER A 52 16.93 -2.24 -17.38
N ARG A 53 15.89 -2.64 -16.63
CA ARG A 53 14.72 -3.35 -17.18
C ARG A 53 13.40 -2.84 -16.62
N HIS A 54 12.56 -2.32 -17.50
CA HIS A 54 11.23 -1.79 -17.17
C HIS A 54 10.30 -2.85 -16.56
N GLU A 55 10.41 -4.12 -17.00
CA GLU A 55 9.60 -5.25 -16.50
C GLU A 55 9.75 -5.49 -14.99
N VAL A 56 10.86 -5.06 -14.39
CA VAL A 56 11.15 -5.25 -12.96
C VAL A 56 10.88 -3.97 -12.15
N LEU A 57 10.69 -2.83 -12.82
CA LEU A 57 10.55 -1.52 -12.16
C LEU A 57 9.32 -1.46 -11.27
N ASP A 58 8.17 -1.97 -11.71
CA ASP A 58 6.94 -1.94 -10.92
C ASP A 58 7.09 -2.75 -9.63
N ALA A 59 7.60 -3.98 -9.75
CA ALA A 59 7.85 -4.85 -8.61
C ALA A 59 8.87 -4.22 -7.65
N TYR A 60 9.92 -3.59 -8.18
CA TYR A 60 10.93 -2.91 -7.38
C TYR A 60 10.38 -1.64 -6.71
N THR A 61 9.56 -0.85 -7.40
CA THR A 61 8.92 0.35 -6.86
C THR A 61 7.98 -0.02 -5.72
N ARG A 62 7.15 -1.04 -5.92
CA ARG A 62 6.27 -1.60 -4.88
C ARG A 62 7.07 -2.12 -3.69
N GLN A 63 8.20 -2.76 -3.92
CA GLN A 63 9.12 -3.18 -2.86
C GLN A 63 9.64 -2.00 -2.05
N ILE A 64 10.07 -0.91 -2.69
CA ILE A 64 10.50 0.31 -1.98
C ILE A 64 9.34 0.88 -1.15
N LEU A 65 8.14 0.97 -1.74
CA LEU A 65 6.93 1.49 -1.10
C LEU A 65 6.62 0.77 0.21
N VAL A 66 6.43 -0.56 0.15
CA VAL A 66 6.02 -1.34 1.33
C VAL A 66 7.11 -1.41 2.39
N ARG A 67 8.39 -1.43 1.99
CA ARG A 67 9.50 -1.41 2.94
C ARG A 67 9.64 -0.07 3.63
N THR A 68 9.39 1.04 2.91
CA THR A 68 9.37 2.39 3.48
C THR A 68 8.26 2.50 4.52
N PHE A 69 7.03 2.13 4.14
CA PHE A 69 5.88 2.10 5.05
C PHE A 69 6.14 1.29 6.34
N VAL A 70 6.62 0.04 6.20
CA VAL A 70 6.90 -0.81 7.37
C VAL A 70 8.06 -0.27 8.22
N SER A 71 9.04 0.41 7.61
CA SER A 71 10.16 0.99 8.34
C SER A 71 9.71 2.21 9.16
N ASP A 72 8.95 3.11 8.56
CA ASP A 72 8.56 4.36 9.22
C ASP A 72 7.53 4.13 10.32
N THR A 73 6.65 3.13 10.15
CA THR A 73 5.72 2.70 11.21
C THR A 73 6.44 2.12 12.42
N ARG A 74 7.55 1.39 12.24
CA ARG A 74 8.40 0.91 13.35
C ARG A 74 9.11 2.03 14.10
N ARG A 75 9.46 3.11 13.39
CA ARG A 75 10.14 4.27 13.98
C ARG A 75 9.20 5.17 14.80
N GLY A 76 7.92 4.82 14.88
CA GLY A 76 6.92 5.59 15.64
C GLY A 76 6.47 6.88 14.96
N TRP A 77 6.94 7.17 13.74
CA TRP A 77 6.52 8.33 12.94
C TRP A 77 5.00 8.29 12.70
N PHE A 78 4.43 7.10 12.59
CA PHE A 78 3.01 6.92 12.30
C PHE A 78 2.06 7.05 13.50
N ARG A 79 2.56 7.39 14.69
CA ARG A 79 1.78 7.30 15.94
C ARG A 79 0.86 8.48 16.27
N LYS A 80 0.72 9.49 15.41
CA LYS A 80 -0.20 10.62 15.67
C LYS A 80 -0.99 11.07 14.45
N GLU A 81 -2.22 11.47 14.78
CA GLU A 81 -3.31 12.10 14.03
C GLU A 81 -3.92 11.29 12.87
N ARG A 82 -5.15 10.83 13.14
CA ARG A 82 -6.11 10.36 12.15
C ARG A 82 -6.97 11.56 11.81
N GLN A 83 -6.78 12.14 10.63
CA GLN A 83 -7.78 12.97 10.00
C GLN A 83 -8.01 12.36 8.63
N ALA A 84 -9.14 11.66 8.48
CA ALA A 84 -9.52 11.09 7.21
C ALA A 84 -9.94 12.25 6.29
N ASP A 85 -8.99 12.86 5.60
CA ASP A 85 -9.32 13.75 4.49
C ASP A 85 -9.58 12.92 3.23
N PHE A 86 -10.69 13.22 2.59
CA PHE A 86 -11.15 12.59 1.35
C PHE A 86 -10.83 13.50 0.16
N PRO A 87 -9.95 13.12 -0.77
CA PRO A 87 -9.95 13.62 -2.13
C PRO A 87 -11.05 12.91 -2.92
N PRO A 88 -11.78 13.64 -3.78
CA PRO A 88 -12.76 13.04 -4.67
C PRO A 88 -12.07 12.23 -5.77
N ASP A 89 -12.74 11.15 -6.15
CA ASP A 89 -12.66 10.46 -7.44
C ASP A 89 -11.32 9.82 -7.84
N SER A 90 -11.13 8.57 -7.40
CA SER A 90 -10.56 7.56 -8.29
C SER A 90 -11.49 6.35 -8.33
N GLU A 91 -12.20 6.20 -9.45
CA GLU A 91 -13.02 5.03 -9.72
C GLU A 91 -12.13 3.80 -9.86
N ALA A 92 -11.91 3.07 -8.76
CA ALA A 92 -11.48 1.68 -8.87
C ALA A 92 -12.66 0.83 -9.39
N PRO A 93 -12.47 -0.09 -10.33
CA PRO A 93 -13.55 -0.95 -10.83
C PRO A 93 -13.93 -1.95 -9.73
N GLY A 94 -15.18 -1.93 -9.27
CA GLY A 94 -15.67 -2.85 -8.24
C GLY A 94 -17.15 -2.59 -7.91
N SER A 95 -17.92 -3.66 -7.75
CA SER A 95 -19.38 -3.64 -7.61
C SER A 95 -19.92 -3.28 -6.21
N GLY A 96 -19.07 -2.82 -5.29
CA GLY A 96 -19.47 -2.39 -3.94
C GLY A 96 -19.82 -0.91 -3.89
N SER A 97 -20.68 -0.51 -2.95
CA SER A 97 -21.01 0.90 -2.73
C SER A 97 -19.76 1.68 -2.30
N ALA A 98 -19.73 3.00 -2.53
CA ALA A 98 -18.64 3.85 -2.05
C ALA A 98 -18.46 3.72 -0.53
N GLU A 99 -19.57 3.56 0.21
CA GLU A 99 -19.57 3.36 1.66
C GLU A 99 -18.83 2.07 2.08
N ASP A 100 -19.07 0.95 1.39
CA ASP A 100 -18.42 -0.33 1.72
C ASP A 100 -16.90 -0.27 1.54
N ARG A 101 -16.45 0.50 0.54
CA ARG A 101 -15.01 0.71 0.30
C ARG A 101 -14.38 1.51 1.44
N LEU A 102 -15.08 2.52 1.94
CA LEU A 102 -14.60 3.36 3.03
C LEU A 102 -14.51 2.58 4.34
N LEU A 103 -15.53 1.78 4.64
CA LEU A 103 -15.50 0.87 5.78
C LEU A 103 -14.34 -0.13 5.68
N LEU A 104 -14.11 -0.70 4.49
CA LEU A 104 -12.96 -1.60 4.30
C LEU A 104 -11.63 -0.89 4.55
N ILE A 105 -11.45 0.33 4.02
CA ILE A 105 -10.23 1.13 4.20
C ILE A 105 -10.04 1.47 5.69
N GLU A 106 -11.10 1.91 6.36
CA GLU A 106 -11.08 2.21 7.80
C GLU A 106 -10.70 0.96 8.61
N ALA A 107 -11.36 -0.17 8.37
CA ALA A 107 -11.08 -1.43 9.05
C ALA A 107 -9.63 -1.91 8.79
N LEU A 108 -9.08 -1.71 7.58
CA LEU A 108 -7.68 -1.96 7.29
C LEU A 108 -6.75 -1.12 8.19
N THR A 109 -7.12 0.11 8.55
CA THR A 109 -6.32 0.96 9.45
C THR A 109 -6.17 0.40 10.87
N HIS A 110 -7.02 -0.57 11.26
CA HIS A 110 -6.94 -1.27 12.54
C HIS A 110 -6.09 -2.54 12.48
N VAL A 111 -5.74 -3.02 11.28
CA VAL A 111 -4.83 -4.15 11.08
C VAL A 111 -3.39 -3.70 11.29
N ALA A 112 -2.56 -4.51 11.97
CA ALA A 112 -1.16 -4.13 12.25
C ALA A 112 -0.40 -3.87 10.93
N PRO A 113 0.52 -2.88 10.87
CA PRO A 113 1.10 -2.40 9.60
C PRO A 113 1.67 -3.51 8.71
N ARG A 114 2.41 -4.47 9.28
CA ARG A 114 3.00 -5.57 8.51
C ARG A 114 1.97 -6.57 7.99
N GLN A 115 0.89 -6.80 8.74
CA GLN A 115 -0.24 -7.64 8.30
C GLN A 115 -1.00 -6.93 7.19
N ARG A 116 -1.30 -5.64 7.35
CA ARG A 116 -1.95 -4.80 6.34
C ARG A 116 -1.17 -4.79 5.02
N ALA A 117 0.14 -4.59 5.09
CA ALA A 117 0.99 -4.66 3.90
C ALA A 117 0.90 -6.02 3.19
N VAL A 118 0.83 -7.14 3.93
CA VAL A 118 0.59 -8.45 3.34
C VAL A 118 -0.79 -8.54 2.68
N LEU A 119 -1.84 -8.02 3.31
CA LEU A 119 -3.19 -8.06 2.74
C LEU A 119 -3.29 -7.25 1.45
N VAL A 120 -2.78 -6.01 1.45
CA VAL A 120 -2.78 -5.15 0.26
C VAL A 120 -2.02 -5.82 -0.89
N LEU A 121 -0.83 -6.35 -0.63
CA LEU A 121 -0.05 -7.04 -1.67
C LEU A 121 -0.75 -8.29 -2.22
N ARG A 122 -1.41 -9.08 -1.35
CA ARG A 122 -1.98 -10.38 -1.73
C ARG A 122 -3.35 -10.28 -2.38
N TYR A 123 -4.18 -9.32 -1.96
CA TYR A 123 -5.60 -9.28 -2.30
C TYR A 123 -6.01 -8.02 -3.06
N TRP A 124 -5.20 -6.95 -3.03
CA TRP A 124 -5.46 -5.75 -3.83
C TRP A 124 -4.54 -5.68 -5.05
N GLU A 125 -3.27 -6.05 -4.88
CA GLU A 125 -2.27 -6.08 -5.95
C GLU A 125 -2.13 -7.46 -6.60
N ASP A 126 -2.96 -8.44 -6.20
CA ASP A 126 -2.99 -9.82 -6.69
C ASP A 126 -1.64 -10.56 -6.74
N LEU A 127 -0.68 -10.19 -5.90
CA LEU A 127 0.62 -10.85 -5.86
C LEU A 127 0.54 -12.25 -5.26
N SER A 128 1.34 -13.18 -5.79
CA SER A 128 1.59 -14.50 -5.20
C SER A 128 2.21 -14.40 -3.80
N VAL A 129 2.22 -15.52 -3.06
CA VAL A 129 2.84 -15.60 -1.73
C VAL A 129 4.35 -15.34 -1.86
N GLU A 130 4.94 -15.85 -2.93
CA GLU A 130 6.35 -15.76 -3.30
C GLU A 130 6.73 -14.33 -3.67
N GLU A 131 5.92 -13.63 -4.47
CA GLU A 131 6.11 -12.21 -4.78
C GLU A 131 5.99 -11.33 -3.54
N THR A 132 4.98 -11.58 -2.71
CA THR A 132 4.78 -10.85 -1.45
C THR A 132 5.97 -11.05 -0.50
N ALA A 133 6.48 -12.28 -0.41
CA ALA A 133 7.65 -12.62 0.40
C ALA A 133 8.90 -11.87 -0.06
N ARG A 134 9.14 -11.81 -1.38
CA ARG A 134 10.22 -11.01 -1.98
C ARG A 134 10.06 -9.52 -1.68
N ALA A 135 8.87 -8.95 -1.90
CA ALA A 135 8.60 -7.54 -1.65
C ALA A 135 8.86 -7.15 -0.19
N LEU A 136 8.44 -7.98 0.78
CA LEU A 136 8.57 -7.70 2.21
C LEU A 136 9.88 -8.20 2.84
N ASN A 137 10.75 -8.83 2.05
CA ASN A 137 11.98 -9.48 2.49
C ASN A 137 11.75 -10.45 3.66
N CYS A 138 10.86 -11.43 3.46
CA CYS A 138 10.56 -12.46 4.46
C CYS A 138 10.26 -13.82 3.83
N THR A 139 10.02 -14.83 4.66
CA THR A 139 9.66 -16.17 4.20
C THR A 139 8.20 -16.26 3.76
N THR A 140 7.88 -17.19 2.85
CA THR A 140 6.48 -17.48 2.46
C THR A 140 5.63 -17.90 3.66
N GLY A 141 6.20 -18.62 4.64
CA GLY A 141 5.54 -18.94 5.91
C GLY A 141 5.19 -17.69 6.74
N THR A 142 6.06 -16.67 6.72
CA THR A 142 5.76 -15.36 7.33
C THR A 142 4.59 -14.70 6.62
N VAL A 143 4.55 -14.71 5.29
CA VAL A 143 3.43 -14.16 4.52
C VAL A 143 2.12 -14.84 4.90
N LYS A 144 2.07 -16.18 4.88
CA LYS A 144 0.87 -16.95 5.22
C LYS A 144 0.37 -16.66 6.64
N SER A 145 1.27 -16.66 7.62
CA SER A 145 0.91 -16.37 9.02
C SER A 145 0.46 -14.92 9.25
N GLN A 146 1.08 -13.95 8.58
CA GLN A 146 0.65 -12.54 8.66
C GLN A 146 -0.68 -12.30 7.94
N ALA A 147 -0.93 -12.97 6.80
CA ALA A 147 -2.21 -12.92 6.10
C ALA A 147 -3.35 -13.47 6.96
N ALA A 148 -3.14 -14.65 7.57
CA ALA A 148 -4.14 -15.27 8.44
C ALA A 148 -4.52 -14.35 9.62
N ARG A 149 -3.52 -13.78 10.32
CA ARG A 149 -3.75 -12.85 11.43
C ARG A 149 -4.40 -11.54 10.96
N GLY A 150 -3.95 -10.99 9.85
CA GLY A 150 -4.53 -9.78 9.27
C GLY A 150 -6.01 -9.97 8.90
N LEU A 151 -6.35 -11.07 8.24
CA LEU A 151 -7.74 -11.41 7.89
C LEU A 151 -8.59 -11.64 9.14
N GLN A 152 -8.04 -12.24 10.20
CA GLN A 152 -8.76 -12.39 11.47
C GLN A 152 -9.11 -11.03 12.08
N THR A 153 -8.14 -10.10 12.14
CA THR A 153 -8.38 -8.74 12.62
C THR A 153 -9.40 -8.00 11.76
N LEU A 154 -9.28 -8.08 10.43
CA LEU A 154 -10.18 -7.41 9.50
C LEU A 154 -11.62 -7.92 9.62
N ARG A 155 -11.81 -9.25 9.69
CA ARG A 155 -13.14 -9.86 9.88
C ARG A 155 -13.78 -9.45 11.20
N GLY A 156 -13.00 -9.39 12.28
CA GLY A 156 -13.51 -8.92 13.57
C GLY A 156 -14.03 -7.48 13.49
N ARG A 157 -13.24 -6.58 12.91
CA ARG A 157 -13.61 -5.16 12.77
C ARG A 157 -14.86 -4.95 11.93
N LEU A 158 -14.93 -5.60 10.77
CA LEU A 158 -16.10 -5.52 9.92
C LEU A 158 -17.34 -6.10 10.62
N ALA A 159 -17.22 -7.21 11.36
CA ALA A 159 -18.35 -7.77 12.10
C ALA A 159 -18.89 -6.81 13.16
N ASP A 160 -18.01 -6.12 13.90
CA ASP A 160 -18.39 -5.10 14.88
C ASP A 160 -19.15 -3.93 14.20
N GLU A 161 -18.63 -3.40 13.10
CA GLU A 161 -19.26 -2.31 12.33
C GLU A 161 -20.63 -2.70 11.75
N TYR A 162 -20.75 -3.92 11.18
CA TYR A 162 -22.04 -4.42 10.69
C TYR A 162 -23.07 -4.58 11.81
N GLN A 163 -22.65 -4.97 13.02
CA GLN A 163 -23.56 -5.07 14.17
C GLN A 163 -24.02 -3.71 14.67
N GLU A 164 -23.18 -2.67 14.59
CA GLU A 164 -23.55 -1.30 14.93
C GLU A 164 -24.56 -0.70 13.94
N ARG A 165 -24.41 -0.95 12.63
CA ARG A 165 -25.33 -0.43 11.60
C ARG A 165 -26.74 -1.05 11.61
N VAL A 166 -26.88 -2.25 12.19
CA VAL A 166 -28.16 -2.99 12.24
C VAL A 166 -28.96 -2.69 13.52
N ARG A 167 -28.36 -1.98 14.49
CA ARG A 167 -29.05 -1.48 15.70
C ARG A 167 -29.70 -0.12 15.45
#